data_AF-X1CXI9-F1
#
_entry.id   AF-X1CXI9-F1
#
_cell.length_a   1.000
_cell.length_b   1.000
_cell.length_c   1.000
_cell.angle_alpha   90.00
_cell.angle_beta   90.00
_cell.angle_gamma   90.00
#
_symmetry.space_group_name_H-M   'P 1'
#
loop_
_entity.id
_entity.type
_entity.pdbx_description
1 polymer ?
#
loop_
_entity_poly.entity_id
_entity_poly.type
_entity_poly.pdbx_seq_one_letter_code
_entity_poly.pdbx_strand_id
1 'polypeptide(L)'
;YGQNAGISLCQDTGVLNFYIKLGNKFPIISSFRNIIDEVVQDVTKDIPLRSNSVDPITNKNTGTNIGANSPPIFIEIIENSSDLKIIILPKGGGAENISKLFMLDPIDGLKRFPLMIKELIQKA
;
A
#
# COMPACT_ATOMS: atom_id res chain seq x y z
N TYR A 1 12.66 -13.30 14.95
CA TYR A 1 11.79 -13.13 16.12
C TYR A 1 10.31 -13.24 15.74
N GLY A 2 9.73 -12.28 14.98
CA GLY A 2 8.31 -12.30 14.61
C GLY A 2 7.83 -13.63 14.01
N GLN A 3 8.57 -14.18 13.04
CA GLN A 3 8.29 -15.50 12.46
C GLN A 3 8.24 -16.63 13.51
N ASN A 4 9.18 -16.66 14.46
CA ASN A 4 9.25 -17.71 15.48
C ASN A 4 8.16 -17.56 16.55
N ALA A 5 7.72 -16.32 16.81
CA ALA A 5 6.71 -15.99 17.80
C ALA A 5 5.28 -15.95 17.22
N GLY A 6 5.12 -16.14 15.90
CA GLY A 6 3.82 -16.06 15.24
C GLY A 6 3.18 -14.66 15.27
N ILE A 7 3.99 -13.60 15.38
CA ILE A 7 3.53 -12.22 15.48
C ILE A 7 4.18 -11.33 14.41
N SER A 8 3.50 -10.23 14.05
CA SER A 8 4.07 -9.22 13.19
C SER A 8 5.32 -8.59 13.82
N LEU A 9 6.32 -8.26 12.99
CA LEU A 9 7.55 -7.62 13.46
C LEU A 9 7.32 -6.18 13.94
N CYS A 10 6.31 -5.51 13.40
CA CYS A 10 5.91 -4.14 13.73
C CYS A 10 4.48 -4.16 14.27
N GLN A 11 4.16 -3.27 15.23
CA GLN A 11 2.78 -3.05 15.68
C GLN A 11 1.92 -2.48 14.54
N ASP A 12 2.54 -1.71 13.64
CA ASP A 12 1.92 -1.21 12.43
C ASP A 12 2.13 -2.20 11.30
N THR A 13 1.13 -3.04 11.07
CA THR A 13 1.11 -4.02 9.95
C THR A 13 0.84 -3.37 8.60
N GLY A 14 0.57 -2.06 8.58
CA GLY A 14 0.37 -1.25 7.39
C GLY A 14 -0.95 -1.43 6.65
N VAL A 15 -1.16 -0.52 5.71
CA VAL A 15 -2.15 -0.68 4.64
C VAL A 15 -1.51 -1.54 3.54
N LEU A 16 -2.22 -2.55 3.06
CA LEU A 16 -1.70 -3.49 2.07
C LEU A 16 -1.85 -2.88 0.68
N ASN A 17 -0.76 -2.44 0.05
CA ASN A 17 -0.81 -1.93 -1.31
C ASN A 17 -0.63 -3.08 -2.30
N PHE A 18 -1.58 -3.27 -3.21
CA PHE A 18 -1.53 -4.31 -4.23
C PHE A 18 -1.11 -3.73 -5.57
N TYR A 19 -0.01 -4.25 -6.14
CA TYR A 19 0.42 -3.97 -7.51
C TYR A 19 0.29 -5.24 -8.33
N ILE A 20 -0.62 -5.25 -9.28
CA ILE A 20 -0.99 -6.40 -10.09
C ILE A 20 -0.51 -6.15 -11.51
N LYS A 21 0.38 -7.00 -12.00
CA LYS A 21 0.68 -7.11 -13.43
C LYS A 21 -0.15 -8.27 -13.97
N LEU A 22 -1.14 -7.94 -14.81
CA LEU A 22 -2.14 -8.86 -15.32
C LEU A 22 -1.91 -9.11 -16.81
N GLY A 23 -1.50 -10.31 -17.17
CA GLY A 23 -1.46 -10.74 -18.56
C GLY A 23 -2.85 -10.68 -19.20
N ASN A 24 -2.97 -10.10 -20.39
CA ASN A 24 -4.25 -9.96 -21.09
C ASN A 24 -4.88 -11.29 -21.55
N LYS A 25 -4.12 -12.40 -21.48
CA LYS A 25 -4.61 -13.77 -21.70
C LYS A 25 -4.83 -14.54 -20.39
N PHE A 26 -4.67 -13.91 -19.23
CA PHE A 26 -4.95 -14.54 -17.93
C PHE A 26 -6.47 -14.75 -17.80
N PRO A 27 -6.93 -15.91 -17.30
CA PRO A 27 -8.36 -16.27 -17.32
C PRO A 27 -9.25 -15.39 -16.43
N ILE A 28 -8.70 -14.72 -15.41
CA ILE A 28 -9.45 -13.85 -14.49
C ILE A 28 -9.03 -12.40 -14.71
N ILE A 29 -9.88 -11.62 -15.38
CA ILE A 29 -9.59 -10.22 -15.70
C ILE A 29 -10.42 -9.22 -14.88
N SER A 30 -11.27 -9.71 -13.97
CA SER A 30 -12.20 -8.90 -13.18
C SER A 30 -12.27 -9.38 -11.73
N SER A 31 -13.07 -8.70 -10.91
CA SER A 31 -13.35 -9.08 -9.51
C SER A 31 -12.20 -8.96 -8.51
N PHE A 32 -11.03 -8.44 -8.93
CA PHE A 32 -9.87 -8.24 -8.04
C PHE A 32 -10.23 -7.52 -6.74
N ARG A 33 -11.07 -6.48 -6.80
CA ARG A 33 -11.53 -5.74 -5.62
C ARG A 33 -12.20 -6.65 -4.60
N ASN A 34 -13.23 -7.40 -5.01
CA ASN A 34 -14.00 -8.26 -4.11
C ASN A 34 -13.14 -9.40 -3.55
N ILE A 35 -12.33 -10.04 -4.41
CA ILE A 35 -11.43 -11.14 -4.02
C ILE A 35 -10.41 -10.65 -2.99
N ILE A 36 -9.80 -9.48 -3.24
CA ILE A 36 -8.81 -8.91 -2.32
C ILE A 36 -9.47 -8.51 -1.00
N ASP A 37 -10.68 -7.96 -1.02
CA ASP A 37 -11.37 -7.56 0.21
C ASP A 37 -11.70 -8.74 1.12
N GLU A 38 -12.19 -9.82 0.53
CA GLU A 38 -12.47 -11.07 1.25
C GLU A 38 -11.19 -11.63 1.87
N VAL A 39 -10.12 -11.76 1.06
CA VAL A 39 -8.84 -12.26 1.54
C VAL A 39 -8.24 -11.37 2.63
N VAL A 40 -8.26 -10.04 2.46
CA VAL A 40 -7.69 -9.11 3.45
C VAL A 40 -8.47 -9.15 4.76
N GLN A 41 -9.80 -9.25 4.69
CA GLN A 41 -10.63 -9.40 5.88
C GLN A 41 -10.29 -10.67 6.66
N ASP A 42 -10.10 -11.79 5.96
CA ASP A 42 -9.81 -13.09 6.59
C ASP A 42 -8.40 -13.10 7.20
N VAL A 43 -7.36 -12.71 6.44
CA VAL A 43 -5.98 -12.69 6.96
C VAL A 43 -5.78 -11.66 8.06
N THR A 44 -6.58 -10.59 8.11
CA THR A 44 -6.55 -9.63 9.22
C THR A 44 -6.92 -10.30 10.53
N LYS A 45 -7.85 -11.27 10.51
CA LYS A 45 -8.25 -12.05 11.68
C LYS A 45 -7.29 -13.19 11.95
N ASP A 46 -6.85 -13.90 10.91
CA ASP A 46 -6.11 -15.16 11.04
C ASP A 46 -4.60 -14.96 11.31
N ILE A 47 -3.98 -13.90 10.75
CA ILE A 47 -2.55 -13.57 10.88
C ILE A 47 -2.36 -12.37 11.84
N PRO A 48 -3.21 -12.29 12.88
CA PRO A 48 -3.67 -11.08 13.59
C PRO A 48 -3.01 -9.76 13.11
N LEU A 49 -3.38 -9.30 11.92
CA LEU A 49 -2.90 -8.01 11.44
C LEU A 49 -3.61 -6.91 12.23
N ARG A 50 -2.89 -5.84 12.61
CA ARG A 50 -3.56 -4.66 13.12
C ARG A 50 -4.39 -4.03 11.99
N SER A 51 -5.66 -3.73 12.24
CA SER A 51 -6.47 -2.97 11.27
C SER A 51 -6.01 -1.51 11.23
N ASN A 52 -5.48 -1.08 10.09
CA ASN A 52 -4.91 0.25 9.84
C ASN A 52 -5.85 1.17 9.04
N SER A 53 -6.95 0.64 8.50
CA SER A 53 -7.98 1.43 7.83
C SER A 53 -9.00 2.00 8.82
N VAL A 54 -9.23 3.31 8.72
CA VAL A 54 -10.20 4.06 9.51
C VAL A 54 -11.08 4.85 8.55
N ASP A 55 -12.39 4.85 8.80
CA ASP A 55 -13.33 5.70 8.08
C ASP A 55 -13.08 7.18 8.47
N PRO A 56 -12.75 8.06 7.51
CA PRO A 56 -12.38 9.44 7.80
C PRO A 56 -13.57 10.32 8.23
N ILE A 57 -14.82 9.91 7.98
CA ILE A 57 -16.02 10.65 8.35
C ILE A 57 -16.43 10.29 9.79
N THR A 58 -16.46 8.99 10.08
CA THR A 58 -16.96 8.50 11.38
C THR A 58 -15.85 8.29 12.41
N ASN A 59 -14.57 8.34 12.01
CA ASN A 59 -13.41 7.95 12.80
C ASN A 59 -13.46 6.52 13.34
N LYS A 60 -14.30 5.65 12.76
CA LYS A 60 -14.42 4.25 13.17
C LYS A 60 -13.38 3.41 12.44
N ASN A 61 -12.65 2.62 13.20
CA ASN A 61 -11.79 1.57 12.63
C ASN A 61 -12.68 0.45 12.08
N THR A 62 -12.34 -0.08 10.91
CA THR A 62 -13.14 -1.12 10.25
C THR A 62 -12.97 -2.51 10.89
N GLY A 63 -11.90 -2.71 11.67
CA GLY A 63 -11.56 -3.98 12.30
C GLY A 63 -11.06 -5.06 11.33
N THR A 64 -11.02 -4.75 10.03
CA THR A 64 -10.78 -5.72 8.95
C THR A 64 -9.68 -5.27 7.99
N ASN A 65 -9.06 -4.11 8.24
CA ASN A 65 -8.05 -3.49 7.37
C ASN A 65 -8.51 -3.23 5.91
N ILE A 66 -9.82 -3.28 5.68
CA ILE A 66 -10.50 -2.87 4.43
C ILE A 66 -11.37 -1.64 4.68
N GLY A 67 -11.75 -0.95 3.61
CA GLY A 67 -12.63 0.21 3.62
C GLY A 67 -12.92 0.71 2.20
N ALA A 68 -13.65 1.81 2.06
CA ALA A 68 -13.90 2.40 0.75
C ALA A 68 -12.56 2.73 0.05
N ASN A 69 -12.29 2.07 -1.08
CA ASN A 69 -11.02 2.16 -1.82
C ASN A 69 -9.75 1.76 -1.02
N SER A 70 -9.89 1.01 0.08
CA SER A 70 -8.77 0.49 0.87
C SER A 70 -8.93 -1.03 1.05
N PRO A 71 -7.95 -1.87 0.70
CA PRO A 71 -6.59 -1.54 0.26
C PRO A 71 -6.53 -0.87 -1.13
N PRO A 72 -5.50 -0.06 -1.42
CA PRO A 72 -5.19 0.42 -2.77
C PRO A 72 -4.82 -0.75 -3.70
N ILE A 73 -5.38 -0.75 -4.91
CA ILE A 73 -5.13 -1.77 -5.92
C ILE A 73 -4.76 -1.07 -7.23
N PHE A 74 -3.56 -1.36 -7.72
CA PHE A 74 -3.01 -0.84 -8.97
C PHE A 74 -2.89 -2.00 -9.95
N ILE A 75 -3.51 -1.89 -11.12
CA ILE A 75 -3.49 -2.94 -12.16
C ILE A 75 -2.79 -2.39 -13.41
N GLU A 76 -1.76 -3.10 -13.84
CA GLU A 76 -1.05 -2.89 -15.11
C GLU A 76 -1.35 -4.09 -16.02
N ILE A 77 -1.88 -3.83 -17.22
CA ILE A 77 -2.17 -4.88 -18.20
C ILE A 77 -0.92 -5.18 -19.03
N ILE A 78 -0.53 -6.45 -19.11
CA ILE A 78 0.61 -6.93 -19.87
C ILE A 78 0.13 -7.63 -21.13
N GLU A 79 0.49 -7.11 -22.29
CA GLU A 79 0.10 -7.70 -23.57
C GLU A 79 0.77 -9.06 -23.81
N ASN A 80 0.07 -9.94 -24.52
CA ASN A 80 0.56 -11.24 -24.97
C ASN A 80 0.99 -12.20 -23.86
N SER A 81 0.69 -11.91 -22.60
CA SER A 81 1.01 -12.75 -21.45
C SER A 81 -0.25 -13.40 -20.87
N SER A 82 -0.10 -14.62 -20.39
CA SER A 82 -1.10 -15.33 -19.58
C SER A 82 -0.70 -15.41 -18.11
N ASP A 83 0.25 -14.57 -17.67
CA ASP A 83 0.78 -14.60 -16.30
C ASP A 83 0.02 -13.61 -15.41
N LEU A 84 -0.02 -13.92 -14.11
CA LEU A 84 -0.45 -13.01 -13.07
C LEU A 84 0.69 -12.84 -12.09
N LYS A 85 1.14 -11.59 -11.92
CA LYS A 85 2.11 -11.24 -10.87
C LYS A 85 1.48 -10.24 -9.91
N ILE A 86 1.45 -10.61 -8.63
CA ILE A 86 0.97 -9.75 -7.56
C ILE A 86 2.16 -9.39 -6.68
N ILE A 87 2.34 -8.09 -6.44
CA ILE A 87 3.29 -7.56 -5.47
C ILE A 87 2.45 -6.89 -4.38
N ILE A 88 2.70 -7.28 -3.14
CA ILE A 88 2.03 -6.71 -1.97
C ILE A 88 3.07 -5.92 -1.18
N LEU A 89 2.76 -4.66 -0.90
CA LEU A 89 3.57 -3.79 -0.06
C LEU A 89 2.77 -3.36 1.18
N PRO A 90 2.96 -4.05 2.33
CA PRO A 90 2.43 -3.60 3.62
C PRO A 90 3.16 -2.33 4.02
N LYS A 91 2.46 -1.20 4.00
CA LYS A 91 3.06 0.11 4.23
C LYS A 91 2.52 0.72 5.51
N GLY A 92 3.39 0.85 6.51
CA GLY A 92 3.05 1.49 7.79
C GLY A 92 2.75 2.98 7.60
N GLY A 93 1.76 3.48 8.35
CA GLY A 93 1.30 4.86 8.27
C GLY A 93 2.40 5.87 8.63
N GLY A 94 3.27 5.55 9.59
CA GLY A 94 4.43 6.41 9.92
C GLY A 94 5.37 6.62 8.73
N ALA A 95 5.70 5.53 8.02
CA ALA A 95 6.51 5.60 6.81
C ALA A 95 5.77 6.25 5.64
N GLU A 96 4.45 6.24 5.62
CA GLU A 96 3.63 6.90 4.59
C GLU A 96 3.55 8.41 4.82
N ASN A 97 3.45 8.84 6.07
CA ASN A 97 3.33 10.26 6.44
C ASN A 97 4.60 11.09 6.15
N ILE A 98 5.75 10.43 6.03
CA ILE A 98 7.02 11.07 5.66
C ILE A 98 7.23 11.14 4.13
N SER A 99 6.32 10.61 3.31
CA SER A 99 6.34 10.82 1.85
C SER A 99 6.17 12.30 1.52
N LYS A 100 6.98 12.83 0.59
CA LYS A 100 6.95 14.24 0.19
C LYS A 100 6.92 14.38 -1.33
N LEU A 101 6.04 15.25 -1.80
CA LEU A 101 5.97 15.72 -3.18
C LEU A 101 6.32 17.22 -3.17
N PHE A 102 7.19 17.65 -4.07
CA PHE A 102 7.50 19.06 -4.28
C PHE A 102 7.76 19.32 -5.76
N MET A 103 7.51 20.54 -6.21
CA MET A 103 7.76 20.96 -7.58
C MET A 103 9.10 21.68 -7.66
N LEU A 104 9.86 21.40 -8.71
CA LEU A 104 11.08 22.13 -9.03
C LEU A 104 10.74 23.35 -9.89
N ASP A 105 11.34 24.47 -9.53
CA ASP A 105 11.28 25.68 -10.36
C ASP A 105 12.01 25.44 -11.70
N PRO A 106 11.43 25.82 -12.85
CA PRO A 106 12.08 25.61 -14.16
C PRO A 106 13.40 26.35 -14.35
N ILE A 107 13.60 27.49 -13.67
CA ILE A 107 14.78 28.36 -13.83
C ILE A 107 15.92 27.89 -12.94
N ASP A 108 15.64 27.68 -11.64
CA ASP A 108 16.69 27.40 -10.64
C ASP A 108 16.46 26.12 -9.80
N GLY A 109 15.42 25.34 -10.11
CA GLY A 109 15.02 24.17 -9.32
C GLY A 109 16.11 23.12 -9.17
N LEU A 110 16.91 22.86 -10.21
CA LEU A 110 18.01 21.89 -10.15
C LEU A 110 19.13 22.33 -9.21
N LYS A 111 19.44 23.63 -9.16
CA LYS A 111 20.45 24.15 -8.22
C LYS A 111 19.97 24.04 -6.78
N ARG A 112 18.66 24.24 -6.55
CA ARG A 112 18.05 24.22 -5.22
C ARG A 112 17.72 22.80 -4.72
N PHE A 113 17.60 21.83 -5.62
CA PHE A 113 17.22 20.45 -5.30
C PHE A 113 18.03 19.82 -4.15
N PRO A 114 19.38 19.88 -4.11
CA PRO A 114 20.13 19.28 -3.00
C PRO A 114 19.83 19.91 -1.63
N LEU A 115 19.60 21.24 -1.59
CA LEU A 115 19.22 21.94 -0.37
C LEU A 115 17.83 21.52 0.10
N MET A 116 16.88 21.38 -0.84
CA MET A 116 15.54 20.89 -0.54
C MET A 116 15.57 19.46 0.02
N ILE A 117 16.33 18.55 -0.58
CA ILE A 117 16.48 17.19 -0.06
C ILE A 117 17.04 17.19 1.36
N LYS A 118 18.08 18.00 1.62
CA LYS A 118 18.65 18.13 2.97
C LYS A 118 17.62 18.60 3.98
N GLU A 119 16.84 19.64 3.65
CA GLU A 119 15.78 20.17 4.53
C GLU A 119 14.68 19.15 4.79
N LEU A 120 14.30 18.35 3.78
CA LEU A 120 13.27 17.31 3.92
C LEU A 120 13.75 16.17 4.81
N ILE A 121 14.98 15.71 4.65
CA ILE A 121 15.57 14.66 5.50
C ILE A 121 15.67 15.12 6.95
N GLN A 122 16.00 16.39 7.20
CA GLN A 122 16.08 16.94 8.56
C GLN A 122 14.72 17.05 9.27
N LYS A 123 13.62 17.13 8.51
CA LYS A 123 12.25 17.25 9.03
C LYS A 123 11.53 15.89 9.15
N ALA A 124 12.03 14.87 8.46
CA ALA A 124 11.49 13.51 8.48
C ALA A 124 11.91 12.79 9.78
#